data_AF-A0A210Q696-F1
#
_entry.id   AF-A0A210Q696-F1
#
_cell.length_a   1.000
_cell.length_b   1.000
_cell.length_c   1.000
_cell.angle_alpha   90.00
_cell.angle_beta   90.00
_cell.angle_gamma   90.00
#
_symmetry.space_group_name_H-M   'P 1'
#
loop_
_entity.id
_entity.type
_entity.pdbx_description
1 polymer ?
#
loop_
_entity_poly.entity_id
_entity_poly.type
_entity_poly.pdbx_seq_one_letter_code
_entity_poly.pdbx_strand_id
1 'polypeptide(L)'
;MPIRGGRRGRRVMDEEEPLPEEVEMEENLRRELQNKFKPMFDEHGREGLPLKNLRDELIDEGITEHIPDDRVRELLVRADGDGDAHITYKEFMEMMTRDLTKAERSAFRSVLRDAIADILPKHMREDFIANYTCCPPPIFMITISLVEIIIFVVYAMELKDTSNPVTANSGVPTYSPLIYLPKRRYEAWRFITYMFIHQGYLHIVSNLVFQLLLGLPLEMVNKFWRILVIYVLGVIAGSLAHSVTDHDVALAGASGGCYALIGAHIASVIVNWKEMNYKCFEGSICRFLLSAPVRLTLLLTFSILDTGNAVYRRFFDANATTKIGISAHIGGLLAGLLLGIPILRNIKELPWEKTLGWVTLAIYLLFVSFAMFFNGLYPGYPDTDWTPL
;
A
#
# COMPACT_ATOMS: atom_id res chain seq x y z
N MET A 1 56.49 44.42 -29.02
CA MET A 1 55.51 44.31 -30.14
C MET A 1 56.07 43.28 -31.12
N PRO A 2 55.31 42.28 -31.61
CA PRO A 2 53.89 42.31 -31.97
C PRO A 2 53.04 41.19 -31.32
N ILE A 3 51.78 41.15 -31.75
CA ILE A 3 50.59 40.50 -31.21
C ILE A 3 50.16 39.33 -32.11
N ARG A 4 49.71 38.23 -31.46
CA ARG A 4 48.75 37.16 -31.85
C ARG A 4 48.88 36.42 -33.20
N GLY A 5 48.88 35.09 -33.07
CA GLY A 5 48.32 34.13 -34.03
C GLY A 5 47.98 32.81 -33.33
N GLY A 6 46.76 32.68 -32.80
CA GLY A 6 46.31 31.49 -32.07
C GLY A 6 45.91 30.35 -33.00
N ARG A 7 46.49 29.16 -32.81
CA ARG A 7 45.93 27.88 -33.28
C ARG A 7 45.11 27.27 -32.16
N ARG A 8 43.79 27.19 -32.35
CA ARG A 8 42.88 26.39 -31.50
C ARG A 8 43.19 24.91 -31.72
N GLY A 9 43.86 24.27 -30.78
CA GLY A 9 43.81 22.83 -30.61
C GLY A 9 42.43 22.44 -30.07
N ARG A 10 41.72 21.55 -30.77
CA ARG A 10 40.55 20.83 -30.24
C ARG A 10 40.99 20.14 -28.95
N ARG A 11 40.37 20.51 -27.83
CA ARG A 11 40.43 19.75 -26.59
C ARG A 11 39.66 18.45 -26.86
N VAL A 12 40.36 17.34 -27.01
CA VAL A 12 39.76 16.01 -26.92
C VAL A 12 39.14 15.96 -25.53
N MET A 13 37.82 15.73 -25.47
CA MET A 13 37.16 15.39 -24.22
C MET A 13 37.70 14.01 -23.87
N ASP A 14 38.48 13.92 -22.80
CA ASP A 14 38.87 12.64 -22.23
C ASP A 14 37.57 11.91 -21.88
N GLU A 15 37.26 10.84 -22.60
CA GLU A 15 36.26 9.86 -22.19
C GLU A 15 36.82 9.23 -20.91
N GLU A 16 36.27 9.62 -19.75
CA GLU A 16 36.59 8.98 -18.48
C GLU A 16 36.37 7.47 -18.62
N GLU A 17 37.44 6.69 -18.43
CA GLU A 17 37.34 5.24 -18.40
C GLU A 17 36.31 4.84 -17.33
N PRO A 18 35.33 3.99 -17.67
CA PRO A 18 34.29 3.58 -16.73
C PRO A 18 34.93 2.92 -15.51
N LEU A 19 34.43 3.29 -14.33
CA LEU A 19 34.93 2.74 -13.06
C LEU A 19 34.82 1.20 -13.07
N PRO A 20 35.76 0.46 -12.44
CA PRO A 20 35.79 -1.01 -12.49
C PRO A 20 34.45 -1.68 -12.09
N GLU A 21 33.73 -1.09 -11.14
CA GLU A 21 32.41 -1.57 -10.69
C GLU A 21 31.31 -1.39 -11.76
N GLU A 22 31.43 -0.40 -12.64
CA GLU A 22 30.48 -0.17 -13.73
C GLU A 22 30.67 -1.19 -14.86
N VAL A 23 31.92 -1.55 -15.15
CA VAL A 23 32.27 -2.60 -16.12
C VAL A 23 31.76 -3.95 -15.62
N GLU A 24 31.94 -4.26 -14.33
CA GLU A 24 31.47 -5.51 -13.73
C GLU A 24 29.94 -5.62 -13.71
N MET A 25 29.23 -4.51 -13.40
CA MET A 25 27.77 -4.46 -13.44
C MET A 25 27.21 -4.62 -14.86
N GLU A 26 27.84 -3.97 -15.85
CA GLU A 26 27.44 -4.08 -17.26
C GLU A 26 27.70 -5.49 -17.80
N GLU A 27 28.83 -6.10 -17.45
CA GLU A 27 29.12 -7.50 -17.79
C GLU A 27 28.14 -8.49 -17.15
N ASN A 28 27.74 -8.26 -15.90
CA ASN A 28 26.76 -9.10 -15.21
C ASN A 28 25.37 -9.00 -15.83
N LEU A 29 24.92 -7.78 -16.17
CA LEU A 29 23.65 -7.57 -16.89
C LEU A 29 23.68 -8.19 -18.29
N ARG A 30 24.79 -8.05 -19.02
CA ARG A 30 25.00 -8.69 -20.32
C ARG A 30 24.97 -10.21 -20.20
N ARG A 31 25.61 -10.79 -19.18
CA ARG A 31 25.58 -12.24 -18.90
C ARG A 31 24.19 -12.75 -18.55
N GLU A 32 23.41 -12.03 -17.76
CA GLU A 32 22.03 -12.40 -17.44
C GLU A 32 21.14 -12.39 -18.69
N LEU A 33 21.22 -11.32 -19.48
CA LEU A 33 20.47 -11.21 -20.73
C LEU A 33 20.89 -12.29 -21.74
N GLN A 34 22.18 -12.63 -21.77
CA GLN A 34 22.72 -13.70 -22.60
C GLN A 34 22.22 -15.07 -22.18
N ASN A 35 22.24 -15.41 -20.89
CA ASN A 35 21.78 -16.71 -20.45
C ASN A 35 20.27 -16.90 -20.67
N LYS A 36 19.49 -15.82 -20.64
CA LYS A 36 18.03 -15.88 -20.72
C LYS A 36 17.50 -15.81 -22.15
N PHE A 37 18.02 -14.89 -22.96
CA PHE A 37 17.45 -14.59 -24.28
C PHE A 37 18.23 -15.23 -25.42
N LYS A 38 19.55 -15.46 -25.27
CA LYS A 38 20.36 -16.08 -26.34
C LYS A 38 19.81 -17.44 -26.83
N PRO A 39 19.25 -18.33 -25.97
CA PRO A 39 18.64 -19.58 -26.44
C PRO A 39 17.49 -19.39 -27.45
N MET A 40 16.71 -18.31 -27.34
CA MET A 40 15.59 -17.98 -28.24
C MET A 40 16.08 -17.54 -29.63
N PHE A 41 17.22 -16.85 -29.68
CA PHE A 41 17.85 -16.44 -30.94
C PHE A 41 18.74 -17.55 -31.53
N ASP A 42 19.31 -18.42 -30.70
CA ASP A 42 20.15 -19.55 -31.13
C ASP A 42 19.34 -20.58 -31.95
N GLU A 43 18.02 -20.69 -31.73
CA GLU A 43 17.11 -21.52 -32.53
C GLU A 43 16.94 -20.99 -33.98
N HIS A 44 17.10 -19.69 -34.17
CA HIS A 44 16.96 -19.00 -35.46
C HIS A 44 18.31 -18.70 -36.15
N GLY A 45 19.43 -19.11 -35.52
CA GLY A 45 20.76 -18.99 -36.09
C GLY A 45 21.24 -17.55 -36.31
N ARG A 46 22.06 -17.32 -37.34
CA ARG A 46 22.65 -16.00 -37.62
C ARG A 46 21.71 -15.00 -38.28
N GLU A 47 20.55 -15.47 -38.75
CA GLU A 47 19.57 -14.65 -39.47
C GLU A 47 18.67 -13.86 -38.52
N GLY A 48 18.73 -14.11 -37.20
CA GLY A 48 17.91 -13.39 -36.22
C GLY A 48 16.45 -13.86 -36.22
N LEU A 49 15.67 -13.34 -35.28
CA LEU A 49 14.28 -13.75 -35.13
C LEU A 49 13.39 -12.90 -36.05
N PRO A 50 12.58 -13.49 -36.96
CA PRO A 50 11.75 -12.72 -37.89
C PRO A 50 10.78 -11.80 -37.14
N LEU A 51 10.73 -10.52 -37.52
CA LEU A 51 9.86 -9.52 -36.86
C LEU A 51 8.39 -9.93 -36.81
N LYS A 52 7.93 -10.69 -37.82
CA LYS A 52 6.57 -11.20 -37.91
C LYS A 52 6.29 -12.26 -36.83
N ASN A 53 7.23 -13.19 -36.62
CA ASN A 53 7.10 -14.23 -35.60
C ASN A 53 7.19 -13.61 -34.20
N LEU A 54 8.11 -12.66 -34.01
CA LEU A 54 8.20 -11.92 -32.74
C LEU A 54 6.92 -11.16 -32.43
N ARG A 55 6.33 -10.50 -33.43
CA ARG A 55 5.05 -9.79 -33.27
C ARG A 55 3.93 -10.74 -32.89
N ASP A 56 3.79 -11.86 -33.61
CA ASP A 56 2.73 -12.82 -33.38
C ASP A 56 2.89 -13.48 -32.00
N GLU A 57 4.12 -13.76 -31.55
CA GLU A 57 4.45 -14.27 -30.22
C GLU A 57 4.19 -13.24 -29.11
N LEU A 58 4.54 -11.96 -29.32
CA LEU A 58 4.23 -10.85 -28.40
C LEU A 58 2.72 -10.53 -28.30
N ILE A 59 1.93 -10.92 -29.30
CA ILE A 59 0.47 -10.81 -29.30
C ILE A 59 -0.15 -12.03 -28.61
N ASP A 60 0.32 -13.25 -28.92
CA ASP A 60 -0.18 -14.51 -28.35
C ASP A 60 0.12 -14.61 -26.84
N GLU A 61 1.28 -14.08 -26.41
CA GLU A 61 1.66 -13.93 -24.99
C GLU A 61 0.94 -12.75 -24.30
N GLY A 62 0.08 -12.00 -25.00
CA GLY A 62 -0.70 -10.88 -24.44
C GLY A 62 0.12 -9.64 -24.05
N ILE A 63 1.42 -9.61 -24.35
CA ILE A 63 2.36 -8.53 -23.97
C ILE A 63 1.96 -7.19 -24.63
N THR A 64 1.31 -7.26 -25.79
CA THR A 64 0.91 -6.08 -26.58
C THR A 64 -0.58 -5.75 -26.47
N GLU A 65 -1.35 -6.43 -25.61
CA GLU A 65 -2.82 -6.30 -25.49
C GLU A 65 -3.29 -4.85 -25.20
N HIS A 66 -2.42 -4.00 -24.66
CA HIS A 66 -2.73 -2.60 -24.31
C HIS A 66 -1.90 -1.57 -25.09
N ILE A 67 -1.13 -2.02 -26.08
CA ILE A 67 -0.32 -1.16 -26.94
C ILE A 67 -0.98 -1.10 -28.32
N PRO A 68 -1.31 0.10 -28.83
CA PRO A 68 -1.83 0.25 -30.18
C PRO A 68 -0.93 -0.44 -31.23
N ASP A 69 -1.53 -1.20 -32.14
CA ASP A 69 -0.85 -2.03 -33.16
C ASP A 69 0.15 -1.25 -34.05
N ASP A 70 -0.13 0.02 -34.27
CA ASP A 70 0.76 0.99 -34.94
C ASP A 70 2.01 1.29 -34.11
N ARG A 71 1.87 1.42 -32.79
CA ARG A 71 2.99 1.66 -31.87
C ARG A 71 3.88 0.43 -31.68
N VAL A 72 3.28 -0.77 -31.67
CA VAL A 72 4.03 -2.04 -31.67
C VAL A 72 4.89 -2.15 -32.93
N ARG A 73 4.31 -1.84 -34.10
CA ARG A 73 5.06 -1.80 -35.38
C ARG A 73 6.18 -0.78 -35.37
N GLU A 74 5.95 0.42 -34.83
CA GLU A 74 6.99 1.45 -34.73
C GLU A 74 8.16 1.01 -33.84
N LEU A 75 7.90 0.35 -32.71
CA LEU A 75 8.93 -0.17 -31.81
C LEU A 75 9.74 -1.29 -32.45
N LEU A 76 9.07 -2.20 -33.17
CA LEU A 76 9.69 -3.29 -33.91
C LEU A 76 10.57 -2.79 -35.07
N VAL A 77 10.09 -1.79 -35.83
CA VAL A 77 10.86 -1.15 -36.93
C VAL A 77 12.05 -0.34 -36.40
N ARG A 78 11.96 0.23 -35.19
CA ARG A 78 13.10 0.90 -34.54
C ARG A 78 14.14 -0.05 -33.97
N ALA A 79 13.72 -1.28 -33.63
CA ALA A 79 14.59 -2.31 -33.08
C ALA A 79 15.40 -3.03 -34.16
N ASP A 80 14.86 -3.10 -35.38
CA ASP A 80 15.54 -3.55 -36.60
C ASP A 80 16.47 -2.43 -37.10
N GLY A 81 17.73 -2.49 -36.66
CA GLY A 81 18.70 -1.42 -36.86
C GLY A 81 19.34 -1.43 -38.25
N ASP A 82 19.36 -2.60 -38.90
CA ASP A 82 19.90 -2.78 -40.25
C ASP A 82 18.82 -2.92 -41.35
N GLY A 83 17.55 -3.05 -40.97
CA GLY A 83 16.38 -3.03 -41.85
C GLY A 83 16.14 -4.34 -42.57
N ASP A 84 16.66 -5.47 -42.06
CA ASP A 84 16.59 -6.79 -42.68
C ASP A 84 15.31 -7.59 -42.32
N ALA A 85 14.40 -6.95 -41.59
CA ALA A 85 13.16 -7.49 -41.08
C ALA A 85 13.31 -8.67 -40.08
N HIS A 86 14.51 -8.85 -39.54
CA HIS A 86 14.84 -9.74 -38.45
C HIS A 86 15.42 -8.93 -37.30
N ILE A 87 15.32 -9.45 -36.08
CA ILE A 87 16.02 -8.87 -34.94
C ILE A 87 17.12 -9.83 -34.56
N THR A 88 18.36 -9.38 -34.71
CA THR A 88 19.50 -10.15 -34.21
C THR A 88 19.63 -10.00 -32.70
N TYR A 89 20.24 -10.99 -32.05
CA TYR A 89 20.54 -10.91 -30.62
C TYR A 89 21.34 -9.64 -30.26
N LYS A 90 22.18 -9.16 -31.18
CA LYS A 90 22.97 -7.95 -31.00
C LYS A 90 22.10 -6.69 -30.96
N GLU A 91 21.16 -6.56 -31.89
CA GLU A 91 20.24 -5.41 -31.94
C GLU A 91 19.26 -5.40 -30.79
N PHE A 92 18.76 -6.59 -30.39
CA PHE A 92 17.96 -6.76 -29.19
C PHE A 92 18.71 -6.27 -27.93
N MET A 93 20.00 -6.60 -27.81
CA MET A 93 20.84 -6.15 -26.71
C MET A 93 21.10 -4.64 -26.74
N GLU A 94 21.32 -4.06 -27.92
CA GLU A 94 21.51 -2.61 -28.09
C GLU A 94 20.23 -1.82 -27.77
N MET A 95 19.05 -2.32 -28.16
CA MET A 95 17.75 -1.73 -27.82
C MET A 95 17.51 -1.72 -26.31
N MET A 96 17.75 -2.84 -25.62
CA MET A 96 17.51 -2.97 -24.18
C MET A 96 18.46 -2.11 -23.33
N THR A 97 19.60 -1.73 -23.89
CA THR A 97 20.65 -0.98 -23.21
C THR A 97 20.66 0.52 -23.50
N ARG A 98 20.09 1.00 -24.63
CA ARG A 98 20.27 2.40 -25.07
C ARG A 98 19.36 3.49 -24.48
N ASP A 99 18.20 3.21 -23.87
CA ASP A 99 17.31 4.29 -23.40
C ASP A 99 16.90 4.19 -21.93
N LEU A 100 17.80 4.26 -20.94
CA LEU A 100 17.44 4.94 -19.70
C LEU A 100 18.70 5.35 -18.92
N THR A 101 18.54 6.43 -18.17
CA THR A 101 19.46 7.04 -17.21
C THR A 101 19.82 6.08 -16.05
N LYS A 102 21.14 5.99 -15.76
CA LYS A 102 21.79 5.03 -14.83
C LYS A 102 21.23 5.08 -13.40
N ALA A 103 20.90 6.27 -12.90
CA ALA A 103 20.38 6.47 -11.53
C ALA A 103 18.92 6.01 -11.37
N GLU A 104 18.09 6.17 -12.40
CA GLU A 104 16.65 5.87 -12.34
C GLU A 104 16.38 4.37 -12.59
N ARG A 105 17.15 3.69 -13.47
CA ARG A 105 17.07 2.22 -13.65
C ARG A 105 17.52 1.45 -12.42
N SER A 106 18.63 1.87 -11.81
CA SER A 106 19.29 1.11 -10.74
C SER A 106 18.51 1.20 -9.43
N ALA A 107 18.11 2.40 -9.00
CA ALA A 107 17.37 2.59 -7.76
C ALA A 107 15.97 1.94 -7.80
N PHE A 108 15.27 2.03 -8.93
CA PHE A 108 13.93 1.47 -9.04
C PHE A 108 13.94 -0.05 -9.26
N ARG A 109 14.85 -0.59 -10.10
CA ARG A 109 14.88 -2.04 -10.37
C ARG A 109 15.62 -2.86 -9.31
N SER A 110 16.66 -2.35 -8.65
CA SER A 110 17.31 -3.10 -7.55
C SER A 110 16.35 -3.21 -6.37
N VAL A 111 15.75 -2.10 -5.93
CA VAL A 111 14.79 -2.12 -4.81
C VAL A 111 13.59 -3.02 -5.13
N LEU A 112 13.07 -2.95 -6.35
CA LEU A 112 11.93 -3.77 -6.77
C LEU A 112 12.31 -5.25 -6.96
N ARG A 113 13.44 -5.55 -7.58
CA ARG A 113 13.89 -6.93 -7.85
C ARG A 113 14.33 -7.63 -6.57
N ASP A 114 15.00 -6.93 -5.65
CA ASP A 114 15.43 -7.47 -4.36
C ASP A 114 14.24 -7.68 -3.43
N ALA A 115 13.28 -6.74 -3.38
CA ALA A 115 12.04 -6.92 -2.64
C ALA A 115 11.21 -8.10 -3.18
N ILE A 116 11.11 -8.27 -4.51
CA ILE A 116 10.31 -9.33 -5.12
C ILE A 116 11.01 -10.69 -5.10
N ALA A 117 12.34 -10.71 -5.27
CA ALA A 117 13.12 -11.93 -5.15
C ALA A 117 12.98 -12.55 -3.76
N ASP A 118 12.79 -11.69 -2.75
CA ASP A 118 12.64 -12.03 -1.35
C ASP A 118 11.25 -12.51 -0.94
N ILE A 119 10.21 -12.16 -1.68
CA ILE A 119 8.82 -12.47 -1.32
C ILE A 119 8.30 -13.73 -2.03
N LEU A 120 8.87 -14.14 -3.17
CA LEU A 120 8.26 -15.18 -4.02
C LEU A 120 9.20 -16.32 -4.49
N PRO A 121 8.70 -17.57 -4.57
CA PRO A 121 9.40 -18.69 -5.20
C PRO A 121 9.77 -18.40 -6.66
N LYS A 122 10.90 -18.97 -7.15
CA LYS A 122 11.43 -18.73 -8.51
C LYS A 122 10.39 -18.93 -9.64
N HIS A 123 9.43 -19.84 -9.48
CA HIS A 123 8.42 -20.16 -10.50
C HIS A 123 7.23 -19.17 -10.55
N MET A 124 7.02 -18.34 -9.52
CA MET A 124 5.98 -17.28 -9.51
C MET A 124 6.57 -15.88 -9.66
N ARG A 125 7.90 -15.78 -9.74
CA ARG A 125 8.62 -14.51 -9.79
C ARG A 125 8.38 -13.80 -11.13
N GLU A 126 8.30 -14.54 -12.22
CA GLU A 126 8.06 -13.98 -13.55
C GLU A 126 6.62 -13.50 -13.69
N ASP A 127 5.63 -14.31 -13.29
CA ASP A 127 4.21 -13.89 -13.25
C ASP A 127 3.96 -12.70 -12.33
N PHE A 128 4.63 -12.64 -11.17
CA PHE A 128 4.46 -11.53 -10.25
C PHE A 128 5.15 -10.26 -10.73
N ILE A 129 6.38 -10.33 -11.26
CA ILE A 129 7.06 -9.16 -11.84
C ILE A 129 6.30 -8.67 -13.08
N ALA A 130 5.80 -9.58 -13.92
CA ALA A 130 4.97 -9.26 -15.08
C ALA A 130 3.64 -8.59 -14.68
N ASN A 131 3.08 -8.95 -13.52
CA ASN A 131 1.84 -8.37 -13.01
C ASN A 131 2.02 -7.28 -11.94
N TYR A 132 3.26 -6.97 -11.52
CA TYR A 132 3.55 -5.94 -10.52
C TYR A 132 3.59 -4.59 -11.21
N THR A 133 2.43 -3.97 -11.28
CA THR A 133 2.29 -2.59 -11.70
C THR A 133 2.45 -1.73 -10.45
N CYS A 134 3.51 -0.91 -10.37
CA CYS A 134 3.61 0.25 -9.45
C CYS A 134 2.53 1.33 -9.73
N CYS A 135 1.54 0.97 -10.53
CA CYS A 135 0.48 1.80 -11.07
C CYS A 135 -0.85 1.07 -10.80
N PRO A 136 -1.77 1.68 -10.03
CA PRO A 136 -1.63 3.00 -9.43
C PRO A 136 -0.64 2.99 -8.23
N PRO A 137 0.12 4.08 -8.02
CA PRO A 137 0.88 4.28 -6.78
C PRO A 137 -0.08 4.18 -5.57
N PRO A 138 0.41 4.03 -4.33
CA PRO A 138 -0.45 4.01 -3.15
C PRO A 138 -1.05 5.41 -2.94
N ILE A 139 -2.19 5.68 -3.58
CA ILE A 139 -2.86 6.97 -3.61
C ILE A 139 -3.77 7.10 -2.40
N PHE A 140 -4.47 6.03 -1.99
CA PHE A 140 -5.49 6.12 -0.96
C PHE A 140 -4.89 6.49 0.39
N MET A 141 -3.89 5.75 0.87
CA MET A 141 -3.27 5.99 2.18
C MET A 141 -2.63 7.38 2.29
N ILE A 142 -1.95 7.81 1.22
CA ILE A 142 -1.36 9.15 1.19
C ILE A 142 -2.46 10.21 1.19
N THR A 143 -3.49 10.05 0.35
CA THR A 143 -4.57 11.04 0.24
C THR A 143 -5.34 11.17 1.54
N ILE A 144 -5.72 10.06 2.17
CA ILE A 144 -6.52 10.10 3.41
C ILE A 144 -5.71 10.70 4.57
N SER A 145 -4.42 10.38 4.67
CA SER A 145 -3.50 11.02 5.63
C SER A 145 -3.36 12.53 5.40
N LEU A 146 -3.26 12.99 4.15
CA LEU A 146 -3.22 14.42 3.85
C LEU A 146 -4.52 15.13 4.25
N VAL A 147 -5.68 14.51 4.01
CA VAL A 147 -6.98 15.05 4.42
C VAL A 147 -7.06 15.17 5.95
N GLU A 148 -6.64 14.15 6.69
CA GLU A 148 -6.57 14.18 8.17
C GLU A 148 -5.68 15.32 8.68
N ILE A 149 -4.49 15.50 8.09
CA ILE A 149 -3.56 16.58 8.45
C ILE A 149 -4.18 17.95 8.19
N ILE A 150 -4.79 18.14 7.02
CA ILE A 150 -5.41 19.43 6.65
C ILE A 150 -6.52 19.78 7.64
N ILE A 151 -7.43 18.84 7.91
CA ILE A 151 -8.56 19.05 8.83
C ILE A 151 -8.04 19.32 10.25
N PHE A 152 -7.03 18.58 10.70
CA PHE A 152 -6.42 18.80 12.02
C PHE A 152 -5.79 20.18 12.14
N VAL A 153 -5.03 20.64 11.13
CA VAL A 153 -4.41 21.97 11.14
C VAL A 153 -5.47 23.07 11.17
N VAL A 154 -6.55 22.94 10.38
CA VAL A 154 -7.67 23.91 10.38
C VAL A 154 -8.27 24.04 11.79
N TYR A 155 -8.65 22.93 12.42
CA TYR A 155 -9.22 22.97 13.77
C TYR A 155 -8.22 23.36 14.85
N ALA A 156 -6.94 23.02 14.68
CA ALA A 156 -5.89 23.44 15.62
C ALA A 156 -5.71 24.96 15.62
N MET A 157 -5.80 25.59 14.45
CA MET A 157 -5.76 27.05 14.31
C MET A 157 -6.99 27.71 14.94
N GLU A 158 -8.18 27.12 14.75
CA GLU A 158 -9.42 27.63 15.35
C GLU A 158 -9.43 27.53 16.88
N LEU A 159 -8.89 26.44 17.43
CA LEU A 159 -8.83 26.22 18.87
C LEU A 159 -7.74 27.02 19.59
N LYS A 160 -6.77 27.60 18.86
CA LYS A 160 -5.56 28.22 19.43
C LYS A 160 -5.83 29.26 20.52
N ASP A 161 -6.80 30.13 20.29
CA ASP A 161 -7.13 31.26 21.19
C ASP A 161 -8.36 30.97 22.07
N THR A 162 -8.80 29.71 22.11
CA THR A 162 -9.95 29.27 22.93
C THR A 162 -9.52 28.74 24.29
N SER A 163 -10.49 28.37 25.14
CA SER A 163 -10.23 27.72 26.42
C SER A 163 -9.72 26.27 26.31
N ASN A 164 -9.66 25.69 25.10
CA ASN A 164 -9.21 24.30 24.87
C ASN A 164 -8.24 24.20 23.67
N PRO A 165 -7.05 24.83 23.75
CA PRO A 165 -6.07 24.78 22.68
C PRO A 165 -5.54 23.35 22.46
N VAL A 166 -5.05 23.09 21.25
CA VAL A 166 -4.43 21.81 20.90
C VAL A 166 -3.09 21.65 21.64
N THR A 167 -2.97 20.55 22.37
CA THR A 167 -1.74 20.13 23.06
C THR A 167 -1.34 18.72 22.62
N ALA A 168 -0.42 18.07 23.35
CA ALA A 168 -0.03 16.69 23.10
C ALA A 168 -1.22 15.72 23.15
N ASN A 169 -2.10 15.91 24.13
CA ASN A 169 -3.18 14.97 24.47
C ASN A 169 -4.55 15.67 24.60
N SER A 170 -4.67 16.97 24.32
CA SER A 170 -5.92 17.74 24.43
C SER A 170 -6.16 18.61 23.20
N GLY A 171 -7.32 19.27 23.16
CA GLY A 171 -7.78 20.04 22.01
C GLY A 171 -8.49 19.12 21.02
N VAL A 172 -9.81 19.05 21.18
CA VAL A 172 -10.71 18.32 20.30
C VAL A 172 -11.89 19.25 19.95
N PRO A 173 -12.21 19.46 18.67
CA PRO A 173 -13.30 20.34 18.24
C PRO A 173 -14.64 19.60 18.41
N THR A 174 -15.19 19.58 19.62
CA THR A 174 -16.45 18.87 19.94
C THR A 174 -17.67 19.44 19.23
N TYR A 175 -17.60 20.69 18.76
CA TYR A 175 -18.61 21.34 17.94
C TYR A 175 -18.56 20.93 16.46
N SER A 176 -17.51 20.23 16.02
CA SER A 176 -17.32 19.87 14.61
C SER A 176 -18.50 19.04 14.08
N PRO A 177 -18.96 19.28 12.83
CA PRO A 177 -19.93 18.42 12.16
C PRO A 177 -19.38 17.01 11.87
N LEU A 178 -18.05 16.82 11.96
CA LEU A 178 -17.38 15.57 11.59
C LEU A 178 -17.26 14.58 12.76
N ILE A 179 -17.19 15.06 14.00
CA ILE A 179 -17.03 14.19 15.18
C ILE A 179 -18.27 13.32 15.41
N TYR A 180 -18.09 12.10 15.91
CA TYR A 180 -19.21 11.27 16.31
C TYR A 180 -19.79 11.76 17.64
N LEU A 181 -21.09 12.06 17.65
CA LEU A 181 -21.85 12.53 18.82
C LEU A 181 -23.06 11.63 19.06
N PRO A 182 -23.20 11.01 20.24
CA PRO A 182 -24.34 10.12 20.52
C PRO A 182 -25.72 10.82 20.49
N LYS A 183 -25.74 12.12 20.76
CA LYS A 183 -26.96 12.95 20.67
C LYS A 183 -27.40 13.24 19.23
N ARG A 184 -26.54 12.99 18.24
CA ARG A 184 -26.77 13.29 16.80
C ARG A 184 -26.58 12.07 15.92
N ARG A 185 -26.90 10.88 16.42
CA ARG A 185 -26.77 9.61 15.64
C ARG A 185 -27.63 9.55 14.39
N TYR A 186 -28.65 10.41 14.28
CA TYR A 186 -29.43 10.56 13.04
C TYR A 186 -28.60 11.14 11.89
N GLU A 187 -27.50 11.84 12.19
CA GLU A 187 -26.53 12.35 11.23
C GLU A 187 -25.55 11.23 10.83
N ALA A 188 -26.02 10.31 9.97
CA ALA A 188 -25.33 9.04 9.67
C ALA A 188 -23.86 9.20 9.19
N TRP A 189 -23.51 10.32 8.56
CA TRP A 189 -22.14 10.59 8.13
C TRP A 189 -21.14 10.62 9.29
N ARG A 190 -21.58 10.96 10.51
CA ARG A 190 -20.74 10.99 11.72
C ARG A 190 -20.16 9.64 12.11
N PHE A 191 -20.75 8.53 11.65
CA PHE A 191 -20.19 7.18 11.82
C PHE A 191 -18.97 6.93 10.94
N ILE A 192 -18.69 7.81 9.98
CA ILE A 192 -17.52 7.74 9.09
C ILE A 192 -16.58 8.92 9.35
N THR A 193 -17.12 10.14 9.35
CA THR A 193 -16.31 11.37 9.36
C THR A 193 -15.52 11.59 10.65
N TYR A 194 -15.84 10.87 11.72
CA TYR A 194 -15.10 10.96 12.98
C TYR A 194 -13.62 10.60 12.83
N MET A 195 -13.26 9.83 11.79
CA MET A 195 -11.88 9.47 11.46
C MET A 195 -10.99 10.69 11.19
N PHE A 196 -11.58 11.82 10.80
CA PHE A 196 -10.84 13.05 10.51
C PHE A 196 -10.56 13.92 11.74
N ILE A 197 -11.27 13.69 12.85
CA ILE A 197 -11.12 14.48 14.08
C ILE A 197 -10.14 13.77 14.99
N HIS A 198 -9.17 14.50 15.54
CA HIS A 198 -8.16 13.96 16.45
C HIS A 198 -8.06 14.80 17.71
N GLN A 199 -7.58 14.19 18.79
CA GLN A 199 -7.41 14.82 20.09
C GLN A 199 -5.93 15.00 20.39
N GLY A 200 -5.42 16.19 20.12
CA GLY A 200 -4.01 16.50 20.31
C GLY A 200 -3.08 15.95 19.22
N TYR A 201 -1.86 16.46 19.20
CA TYR A 201 -0.90 16.13 18.14
C TYR A 201 -0.31 14.71 18.26
N LEU A 202 -0.21 14.14 19.48
CA LEU A 202 0.28 12.76 19.62
C LEU A 202 -0.70 11.75 19.01
N HIS A 203 -2.00 12.03 19.11
CA HIS A 203 -3.05 11.15 18.60
C HIS A 203 -3.07 11.10 17.08
N ILE A 204 -2.97 12.24 16.39
CA ILE A 204 -2.89 12.23 14.91
C ILE A 204 -1.56 11.64 14.43
N VAL A 205 -0.43 11.99 15.05
CA VAL A 205 0.88 11.45 14.65
C VAL A 205 0.91 9.92 14.79
N SER A 206 0.37 9.36 15.89
CA SER A 206 0.31 7.91 16.06
C SER A 206 -0.57 7.25 14.99
N ASN A 207 -1.76 7.81 14.70
CA ASN A 207 -2.62 7.29 13.65
C ASN A 207 -1.95 7.34 12.27
N LEU A 208 -1.31 8.45 11.91
CA LEU A 208 -0.60 8.58 10.63
C LEU A 208 0.56 7.58 10.52
N VAL A 209 1.34 7.39 11.58
CA VAL A 209 2.41 6.39 11.58
C VAL A 209 1.83 4.99 11.37
N PHE A 210 0.76 4.62 12.07
CA PHE A 210 0.15 3.29 11.95
C PHE A 210 -0.45 3.10 10.55
N GLN A 211 -1.20 4.09 10.09
CA GLN A 211 -1.87 4.11 8.81
C GLN A 211 -0.87 3.98 7.65
N LEU A 212 0.22 4.74 7.66
CA LEU A 212 1.21 4.69 6.58
C LEU A 212 2.07 3.41 6.67
N LEU A 213 2.52 3.04 7.86
CA LEU A 213 3.36 1.85 8.06
C LEU A 213 2.61 0.56 7.67
N LEU A 214 1.34 0.45 8.02
CA LEU A 214 0.54 -0.74 7.77
C LEU A 214 -0.23 -0.68 6.45
N GLY A 215 -0.71 0.50 6.07
CA GLY A 215 -1.56 0.70 4.91
C GLY A 215 -0.80 0.69 3.59
N LEU A 216 0.37 1.36 3.52
CA LEU A 216 1.14 1.43 2.26
C LEU A 216 1.54 0.04 1.75
N PRO A 217 2.10 -0.89 2.56
CA PRO A 217 2.42 -2.23 2.09
C PRO A 217 1.18 -3.01 1.62
N LEU A 218 0.05 -2.88 2.32
CA LEU A 218 -1.19 -3.52 1.93
C LEU A 218 -1.72 -2.97 0.60
N GLU A 219 -1.66 -1.66 0.41
CA GLU A 219 -2.13 -0.98 -0.79
C GLU A 219 -1.29 -1.33 -2.02
N MET A 220 0.04 -1.40 -1.88
CA MET A 220 0.94 -1.80 -2.96
C MET A 220 0.67 -3.23 -3.45
N VAL A 221 0.30 -4.14 -2.54
CA VAL A 221 0.04 -5.56 -2.88
C VAL A 221 -1.39 -5.80 -3.37
N ASN A 222 -2.37 -5.08 -2.82
CA ASN A 222 -3.80 -5.35 -3.02
C ASN A 222 -4.53 -4.30 -3.86
N LYS A 223 -3.86 -3.23 -4.29
CA LYS A 223 -4.45 -2.06 -4.95
C LYS A 223 -5.27 -1.18 -3.99
N PHE A 224 -5.30 0.12 -4.29
CA PHE A 224 -5.94 1.14 -3.46
C PHE A 224 -7.40 0.85 -3.11
N TRP A 225 -8.22 0.39 -4.07
CA TRP A 225 -9.67 0.25 -3.85
C TRP A 225 -10.02 -0.85 -2.85
N ARG A 226 -9.23 -1.94 -2.77
CA ARG A 226 -9.44 -3.01 -1.79
C ARG A 226 -9.18 -2.49 -0.38
N ILE A 227 -8.11 -1.71 -0.23
CA ILE A 227 -7.72 -1.14 1.04
C ILE A 227 -8.66 0.00 1.46
N LEU A 228 -9.11 0.82 0.52
CA LEU A 228 -10.18 1.82 0.73
C LEU A 228 -11.42 1.19 1.35
N VAL A 229 -11.92 0.10 0.75
CA VAL A 229 -13.12 -0.59 1.26
C VAL A 229 -12.89 -1.13 2.66
N ILE A 230 -11.79 -1.84 2.90
CA ILE A 230 -11.47 -2.41 4.22
C ILE A 230 -11.33 -1.31 5.28
N TYR A 231 -10.64 -0.22 4.95
CA TYR A 231 -10.40 0.88 5.88
C TYR A 231 -11.71 1.58 6.26
N VAL A 232 -12.51 1.99 5.27
CA VAL A 232 -13.77 2.72 5.51
C VAL A 232 -14.80 1.83 6.22
N LEU A 233 -14.93 0.56 5.83
CA LEU A 233 -15.81 -0.40 6.50
C LEU A 233 -15.32 -0.74 7.91
N GLY A 234 -14.01 -0.67 8.15
CA GLY A 234 -13.39 -0.75 9.46
C GLY A 234 -13.72 0.43 10.37
N VAL A 235 -13.66 1.65 9.83
CA VAL A 235 -14.11 2.89 10.50
C VAL A 235 -15.59 2.78 10.89
N ILE A 236 -16.45 2.35 9.97
CA ILE A 236 -17.89 2.14 10.26
C ILE A 236 -18.09 1.08 11.35
N ALA A 237 -17.40 -0.05 11.26
CA ALA A 237 -17.50 -1.10 12.27
C ALA A 237 -16.99 -0.63 13.65
N GLY A 238 -15.93 0.17 13.67
CA GLY A 238 -15.39 0.79 14.87
C GLY A 238 -16.39 1.74 15.54
N SER A 239 -16.98 2.68 14.79
CA SER A 239 -17.98 3.60 15.34
C SER A 239 -19.26 2.90 15.76
N LEU A 240 -19.70 1.86 15.03
CA LEU A 240 -20.85 1.03 15.42
C LEU A 240 -20.57 0.26 16.72
N ALA A 241 -19.41 -0.39 16.85
CA ALA A 241 -19.00 -1.07 18.08
C ALA A 241 -18.96 -0.09 19.26
N HIS A 242 -18.35 1.08 19.07
CA HIS A 242 -18.29 2.15 20.07
C HIS A 242 -19.67 2.66 20.47
N SER A 243 -20.55 2.91 19.51
CA SER A 243 -21.92 3.35 19.79
C SER A 243 -22.72 2.35 20.63
N VAL A 244 -22.48 1.05 20.44
CA VAL A 244 -23.16 -0.01 21.19
C VAL A 244 -22.63 -0.12 22.62
N THR A 245 -21.31 0.01 22.85
CA THR A 245 -20.71 -0.18 24.18
C THR A 245 -20.63 1.09 25.03
N ASP A 246 -20.43 2.24 24.39
CA ASP A 246 -20.19 3.54 25.01
C ASP A 246 -21.21 4.56 24.48
N HIS A 247 -22.50 4.25 24.67
CA HIS A 247 -23.63 4.99 24.09
C HIS A 247 -23.73 6.48 24.48
N ASP A 248 -22.96 6.95 25.47
CA ASP A 248 -22.95 8.34 25.93
C ASP A 248 -21.65 9.10 25.60
N VAL A 249 -20.70 8.46 24.90
CA VAL A 249 -19.35 9.00 24.71
C VAL A 249 -19.12 9.37 23.24
N ALA A 250 -18.64 10.60 23.01
CA ALA A 250 -18.20 11.04 21.68
C ALA A 250 -16.99 10.23 21.19
N LEU A 251 -16.81 10.12 19.88
CA LEU A 251 -15.71 9.39 19.26
C LEU A 251 -15.00 10.26 18.22
N ALA A 252 -13.69 10.18 18.23
CA ALA A 252 -12.79 10.88 17.32
C ALA A 252 -11.55 10.00 17.07
N GLY A 253 -11.05 10.00 15.85
CA GLY A 253 -9.78 9.40 15.47
C GLY A 253 -9.90 8.34 14.39
N ALA A 254 -8.90 8.28 13.52
CA ALA A 254 -8.78 7.31 12.43
C ALA A 254 -8.51 5.86 12.90
N SER A 255 -8.42 5.61 14.21
CA SER A 255 -7.91 4.36 14.75
C SER A 255 -8.76 3.13 14.43
N GLY A 256 -10.08 3.29 14.20
CA GLY A 256 -10.92 2.20 13.68
C GLY A 256 -10.43 1.68 12.32
N GLY A 257 -9.99 2.58 11.43
CA GLY A 257 -9.37 2.23 10.16
C GLY A 257 -7.97 1.63 10.34
N CYS A 258 -7.14 2.21 11.22
CA CYS A 258 -5.81 1.68 11.54
C CYS A 258 -5.87 0.22 12.05
N TYR A 259 -6.80 -0.08 12.96
CA TYR A 259 -6.99 -1.44 13.46
C TYR A 259 -7.58 -2.37 12.39
N ALA A 260 -8.40 -1.87 11.47
CA ALA A 260 -8.82 -2.65 10.32
C ALA A 260 -7.66 -3.02 9.40
N LEU A 261 -6.64 -2.17 9.25
CA LEU A 261 -5.40 -2.54 8.55
C LEU A 261 -4.66 -3.67 9.27
N ILE A 262 -4.56 -3.62 10.60
CA ILE A 262 -3.98 -4.71 11.40
C ILE A 262 -4.75 -6.02 11.15
N GLY A 263 -6.08 -5.97 11.19
CA GLY A 263 -6.93 -7.13 10.92
C GLY A 263 -6.72 -7.68 9.50
N ALA A 264 -6.59 -6.80 8.52
CA ALA A 264 -6.32 -7.15 7.13
C ALA A 264 -4.94 -7.81 6.96
N HIS A 265 -3.91 -7.35 7.69
CA HIS A 265 -2.62 -8.03 7.74
C HIS A 265 -2.75 -9.47 8.27
N ILE A 266 -3.52 -9.67 9.35
CA ILE A 266 -3.75 -11.00 9.93
C ILE A 266 -4.51 -11.89 8.93
N ALA A 267 -5.54 -11.36 8.28
CA ALA A 267 -6.28 -12.08 7.22
C ALA A 267 -5.36 -12.50 6.06
N SER A 268 -4.50 -11.59 5.60
CA SER A 268 -3.50 -11.87 4.56
C SER A 268 -2.55 -12.99 4.97
N VAL A 269 -2.14 -13.03 6.24
CA VAL A 269 -1.29 -14.08 6.80
C VAL A 269 -2.02 -15.41 6.88
N ILE A 270 -3.31 -15.43 7.26
CA ILE A 270 -4.12 -16.66 7.33
C ILE A 270 -4.26 -17.31 5.95
N VAL A 271 -4.58 -16.51 4.93
CA VAL A 271 -4.82 -17.02 3.57
C VAL A 271 -3.52 -17.37 2.86
N ASN A 272 -2.44 -16.63 3.07
CA ASN A 272 -1.16 -16.83 2.36
C ASN A 272 -0.06 -17.44 3.25
N TRP A 273 -0.43 -18.19 4.30
CA TRP A 273 0.51 -18.70 5.30
C TRP A 273 1.63 -19.55 4.69
N LYS A 274 1.30 -20.42 3.73
CA LYS A 274 2.27 -21.34 3.11
C LYS A 274 3.26 -20.59 2.23
N GLU A 275 2.77 -19.61 1.51
CA GLU A 275 3.51 -18.78 0.57
C GLU A 275 4.47 -17.85 1.32
N MET A 276 4.01 -17.22 2.41
CA MET A 276 4.80 -16.31 3.24
C MET A 276 5.88 -17.00 4.10
N ASN A 277 5.75 -18.31 4.33
CA ASN A 277 6.72 -19.10 5.11
C ASN A 277 7.67 -19.94 4.25
N TYR A 278 7.49 -19.94 2.93
CA TYR A 278 8.34 -20.70 2.04
C TYR A 278 9.77 -20.15 2.07
N LYS A 279 10.73 -20.97 2.52
CA LYS A 279 12.17 -20.64 2.58
C LYS A 279 12.50 -19.37 3.40
N CYS A 280 11.72 -19.05 4.42
CA CYS A 280 11.92 -17.85 5.25
C CYS A 280 13.28 -17.80 5.99
N PHE A 281 13.93 -18.96 6.19
CA PHE A 281 15.25 -19.09 6.80
C PHE A 281 16.42 -19.24 5.80
N GLU A 282 16.13 -19.28 4.48
CA GLU A 282 17.15 -19.50 3.43
C GLU A 282 17.52 -18.21 2.66
N GLY A 283 17.11 -17.02 3.12
CA GLY A 283 17.36 -15.75 2.41
C GLY A 283 17.78 -14.57 3.30
N SER A 284 17.77 -13.37 2.71
CA SER A 284 18.10 -12.09 3.35
C SER A 284 17.25 -11.81 4.60
N ILE A 285 17.79 -11.00 5.54
CA ILE A 285 17.09 -10.48 6.74
C ILE A 285 15.69 -9.94 6.40
N CYS A 286 15.52 -9.35 5.22
CA CYS A 286 14.24 -8.84 4.75
C CYS A 286 13.16 -9.93 4.66
N ARG A 287 13.49 -11.14 4.17
CA ARG A 287 12.55 -12.28 4.12
C ARG A 287 12.12 -12.75 5.48
N PHE A 288 13.06 -12.80 6.41
CA PHE A 288 12.77 -13.21 7.78
C PHE A 288 11.80 -12.21 8.42
N LEU A 289 12.03 -10.89 8.26
CA LEU A 289 11.14 -9.85 8.75
C LEU A 289 9.75 -9.88 8.11
N LEU A 290 9.66 -10.22 6.82
CA LEU A 290 8.40 -10.33 6.08
C LEU A 290 7.66 -11.66 6.29
N SER A 291 8.30 -12.64 6.93
CA SER A 291 7.70 -13.94 7.21
C SER A 291 6.43 -13.80 8.06
N ALA A 292 5.45 -14.67 7.83
CA ALA A 292 4.20 -14.68 8.58
C ALA A 292 4.37 -14.64 10.10
N PRO A 293 5.23 -15.48 10.74
CA PRO A 293 5.38 -15.48 12.20
C PRO A 293 6.03 -14.20 12.73
N VAL A 294 7.02 -13.63 12.03
CA VAL A 294 7.66 -12.37 12.47
C VAL A 294 6.70 -11.20 12.31
N ARG A 295 6.05 -11.08 11.15
CA ARG A 295 5.03 -10.05 10.89
C ARG A 295 3.89 -10.14 11.90
N LEU A 296 3.37 -11.34 12.18
CA LEU A 296 2.32 -11.55 13.18
C LEU A 296 2.80 -11.17 14.57
N THR A 297 4.02 -11.55 14.96
CA THR A 297 4.60 -11.18 16.26
C THR A 297 4.72 -9.66 16.40
N LEU A 298 5.29 -8.98 15.41
CA LEU A 298 5.43 -7.53 15.41
C LEU A 298 4.08 -6.83 15.50
N LEU A 299 3.10 -7.25 14.70
CA LEU A 299 1.74 -6.70 14.72
C LEU A 299 1.05 -6.92 16.05
N LEU A 300 1.13 -8.13 16.61
CA LEU A 300 0.52 -8.46 17.90
C LEU A 300 1.18 -7.68 19.04
N THR A 301 2.51 -7.65 19.11
CA THR A 301 3.23 -6.87 20.13
C THR A 301 2.83 -5.41 20.06
N PHE A 302 2.83 -4.82 18.87
CA PHE A 302 2.48 -3.42 18.69
C PHE A 302 1.01 -3.13 19.04
N SER A 303 0.08 -4.00 18.60
CA SER A 303 -1.36 -3.87 18.91
C SER A 303 -1.65 -4.02 20.40
N ILE A 304 -0.97 -4.94 21.09
CA ILE A 304 -1.13 -5.17 22.52
C ILE A 304 -0.60 -3.97 23.31
N LEU A 305 0.55 -3.42 22.94
CA LEU A 305 1.11 -2.25 23.60
C LEU A 305 0.21 -1.03 23.42
N ASP A 306 -0.29 -0.77 22.21
CA ASP A 306 -1.17 0.37 21.93
C ASP A 306 -2.54 0.23 22.65
N THR A 307 -3.18 -0.93 22.52
CA THR A 307 -4.45 -1.22 23.21
C THR A 307 -4.26 -1.21 24.72
N GLY A 308 -3.15 -1.74 25.22
CA GLY A 308 -2.80 -1.74 26.64
C GLY A 308 -2.64 -0.32 27.18
N ASN A 309 -2.00 0.57 26.43
CA ASN A 309 -1.90 1.99 26.77
C ASN A 309 -3.28 2.68 26.73
N ALA A 310 -4.13 2.35 25.76
CA ALA A 310 -5.51 2.86 25.70
C ALA A 310 -6.36 2.41 26.90
N VAL A 311 -6.25 1.14 27.29
CA VAL A 311 -6.89 0.59 28.50
C VAL A 311 -6.35 1.28 29.74
N TYR A 312 -5.03 1.42 29.86
CA TYR A 312 -4.40 2.07 31.01
C TYR A 312 -4.91 3.51 31.17
N ARG A 313 -4.89 4.31 30.10
CA ARG A 313 -5.39 5.69 30.12
C ARG A 313 -6.87 5.78 30.44
N ARG A 314 -7.69 4.82 29.98
CA ARG A 314 -9.12 4.83 30.26
C ARG A 314 -9.46 4.55 31.73
N PHE A 315 -8.73 3.63 32.38
CA PHE A 315 -9.10 3.14 33.71
C PHE A 315 -8.23 3.69 34.85
N PHE A 316 -7.00 4.11 34.56
CA PHE A 316 -6.01 4.47 35.59
C PHE A 316 -5.51 5.91 35.50
N ASP A 317 -5.71 6.62 34.39
CA ASP A 317 -5.34 8.03 34.27
C ASP A 317 -6.48 8.94 34.76
N ALA A 318 -6.41 9.32 36.04
CA ALA A 318 -7.39 10.21 36.66
C ALA A 318 -7.40 11.63 36.06
N ASN A 319 -6.36 12.01 35.31
CA ASN A 319 -6.25 13.31 34.65
C ASN A 319 -6.70 13.27 33.18
N ALA A 320 -7.13 12.11 32.67
CA ALA A 320 -7.64 11.99 31.31
C ALA A 320 -8.95 12.76 31.18
N THR A 321 -8.93 13.83 30.37
CA THR A 321 -10.10 14.70 30.13
C THR A 321 -11.13 14.07 29.20
N THR A 322 -10.78 12.98 28.52
CA THR A 322 -11.67 12.23 27.61
C THR A 322 -11.42 10.73 27.72
N LYS A 323 -12.47 9.94 27.42
CA LYS A 323 -12.40 8.48 27.43
C LYS A 323 -12.04 7.96 26.05
N ILE A 324 -11.05 7.05 26.00
CA ILE A 324 -10.69 6.36 24.76
C ILE A 324 -11.72 5.26 24.46
N GLY A 325 -12.18 5.20 23.21
CA GLY A 325 -13.11 4.18 22.71
C GLY A 325 -12.41 2.87 22.37
N ILE A 326 -12.21 1.99 23.35
CA ILE A 326 -11.51 0.70 23.16
C ILE A 326 -12.27 -0.20 22.17
N SER A 327 -13.60 -0.18 22.22
CA SER A 327 -14.46 -0.95 21.32
C SER A 327 -14.33 -0.52 19.86
N ALA A 328 -13.97 0.74 19.57
CA ALA A 328 -13.70 1.19 18.20
C ALA A 328 -12.49 0.46 17.60
N HIS A 329 -11.43 0.26 18.39
CA HIS A 329 -10.25 -0.51 17.99
C HIS A 329 -10.60 -1.98 17.72
N ILE A 330 -11.38 -2.60 18.62
CA ILE A 330 -11.81 -4.00 18.48
C ILE A 330 -12.71 -4.17 17.25
N GLY A 331 -13.70 -3.28 17.06
CA GLY A 331 -14.60 -3.31 15.91
C GLY A 331 -13.86 -3.18 14.59
N GLY A 332 -12.90 -2.23 14.52
CA GLY A 332 -12.01 -2.08 13.37
C GLY A 332 -11.18 -3.33 13.09
N LEU A 333 -10.52 -3.89 14.11
CA LEU A 333 -9.70 -5.09 13.99
C LEU A 333 -10.49 -6.29 13.45
N LEU A 334 -11.67 -6.54 14.02
CA LEU A 334 -12.54 -7.64 13.58
C LEU A 334 -13.06 -7.41 12.16
N ALA A 335 -13.43 -6.18 11.81
CA ALA A 335 -13.82 -5.84 10.44
C ALA A 335 -12.69 -6.11 9.44
N GLY A 336 -11.47 -5.65 9.75
CA GLY A 336 -10.29 -5.92 8.92
C GLY A 336 -10.01 -7.40 8.74
N LEU A 337 -10.12 -8.19 9.80
CA LEU A 337 -9.92 -9.64 9.76
C LEU A 337 -10.99 -10.34 8.91
N LEU A 338 -12.27 -10.00 9.13
CA LEU A 338 -13.41 -10.65 8.46
C LEU A 338 -13.51 -10.26 6.98
N LEU A 339 -13.27 -8.98 6.66
CA LEU A 339 -13.31 -8.46 5.29
C LEU A 339 -12.02 -8.75 4.54
N GLY A 340 -10.89 -8.86 5.23
CA GLY A 340 -9.60 -9.13 4.61
C GLY A 340 -9.56 -10.47 3.86
N ILE A 341 -10.23 -11.51 4.38
CA ILE A 341 -10.27 -12.84 3.75
C ILE A 341 -10.96 -12.83 2.37
N PRO A 342 -12.19 -12.30 2.21
CA PRO A 342 -12.85 -12.25 0.90
C PRO A 342 -12.37 -11.10 0.00
N ILE A 343 -11.84 -10.00 0.57
CA ILE A 343 -11.48 -8.81 -0.21
C ILE A 343 -10.02 -8.82 -0.65
N LEU A 344 -9.05 -9.28 0.14
CA LEU A 344 -7.64 -9.19 -0.26
C LEU A 344 -7.28 -10.16 -1.39
N ARG A 345 -6.17 -9.88 -2.07
CA ARG A 345 -5.67 -10.76 -3.13
C ARG A 345 -5.20 -12.08 -2.50
N ASN A 346 -5.73 -13.18 -3.02
CA ASN A 346 -5.28 -14.52 -2.70
C ASN A 346 -4.31 -14.98 -3.80
N ILE A 347 -3.09 -15.39 -3.42
CA ILE A 347 -2.06 -15.82 -4.38
C ILE A 347 -2.45 -17.15 -5.02
N LYS A 348 -3.01 -18.07 -4.24
CA LYS A 348 -3.45 -19.39 -4.71
C LYS A 348 -4.82 -19.71 -4.13
N GLU A 349 -5.85 -19.57 -4.95
CA GLU A 349 -7.22 -19.82 -4.50
C GLU A 349 -7.47 -21.30 -4.19
N LEU A 350 -7.70 -21.61 -2.91
CA LEU A 350 -8.19 -22.91 -2.46
C LEU A 350 -9.70 -22.87 -2.22
N PRO A 351 -10.45 -23.97 -2.49
CA PRO A 351 -11.90 -23.99 -2.32
C PRO A 351 -12.38 -23.64 -0.90
N TRP A 352 -11.63 -24.05 0.13
CA TRP A 352 -11.97 -23.75 1.52
C TRP A 352 -11.84 -22.26 1.86
N GLU A 353 -10.95 -21.53 1.19
CA GLU A 353 -10.75 -20.08 1.39
C GLU A 353 -11.94 -19.29 0.82
N LYS A 354 -12.52 -19.75 -0.30
CA LYS A 354 -13.75 -19.16 -0.85
C LYS A 354 -14.92 -19.32 0.11
N THR A 355 -15.11 -20.52 0.65
CA THR A 355 -16.14 -20.78 1.66
C THR A 355 -15.91 -19.94 2.92
N LEU A 356 -14.66 -19.87 3.40
CA LEU A 356 -14.30 -19.05 4.55
C LEU A 356 -14.60 -17.56 4.30
N GLY A 357 -14.28 -17.04 3.11
CA GLY A 357 -14.58 -15.66 2.73
C GLY A 357 -16.08 -15.32 2.77
N TRP A 358 -16.95 -16.22 2.30
CA TRP A 358 -18.40 -16.03 2.40
C TRP A 358 -18.89 -16.08 3.86
N VAL A 359 -18.34 -17.00 4.66
CA VAL A 359 -18.67 -17.11 6.09
C VAL A 359 -18.26 -15.83 6.83
N THR A 360 -17.04 -15.32 6.62
CA THR A 360 -16.58 -14.12 7.32
C THR A 360 -17.32 -12.87 6.86
N LEU A 361 -17.66 -12.77 5.57
CA LEU A 361 -18.52 -11.70 5.06
C LEU A 361 -19.91 -11.74 5.72
N ALA A 362 -20.52 -12.91 5.84
CA ALA A 362 -21.82 -13.06 6.50
C ALA A 362 -21.76 -12.65 7.98
N ILE A 363 -20.70 -13.02 8.69
CA ILE A 363 -20.48 -12.61 10.09
C ILE A 363 -20.35 -11.08 10.20
N TYR A 364 -19.57 -10.45 9.31
CA TYR A 364 -19.43 -8.99 9.29
C TYR A 364 -20.78 -8.29 9.05
N LEU A 365 -21.55 -8.76 8.06
CA LEU A 365 -22.86 -8.20 7.75
C LEU A 365 -23.86 -8.38 8.90
N LEU A 366 -23.82 -9.52 9.58
CA LEU A 366 -24.63 -9.77 10.78
C LEU A 366 -24.28 -8.79 11.90
N PHE A 367 -22.98 -8.56 12.15
CA PHE A 367 -22.51 -7.60 13.14
C PHE A 367 -22.96 -6.17 12.82
N VAL A 368 -22.76 -5.71 11.58
CA VAL A 368 -23.19 -4.37 11.15
C VAL A 368 -24.70 -4.22 11.27
N SER A 369 -25.46 -5.23 10.81
CA SER A 369 -26.92 -5.21 10.90
C SER A 369 -27.38 -5.13 12.36
N PHE A 370 -26.84 -5.97 13.24
CA PHE A 370 -27.13 -5.93 14.66
C PHE A 370 -26.86 -4.54 15.26
N ALA A 371 -25.68 -3.96 15.00
CA ALA A 371 -25.31 -2.66 15.56
C ALA A 371 -26.19 -1.52 15.03
N MET A 372 -26.60 -1.57 13.75
CA MET A 372 -27.54 -0.62 13.17
C MET A 372 -28.93 -0.72 13.82
N PHE A 373 -29.47 -1.93 13.98
CA PHE A 373 -30.73 -2.13 14.69
C PHE A 373 -30.65 -1.69 16.16
N PHE A 374 -29.54 -1.99 16.84
CA PHE A 374 -29.32 -1.55 18.21
C PHE A 374 -29.32 -0.02 18.31
N ASN A 375 -28.63 0.66 17.40
CA ASN A 375 -28.65 2.13 17.32
C ASN A 375 -30.06 2.69 17.10
N GLY A 376 -30.90 2.02 16.29
CA GLY A 376 -32.26 2.49 16.01
C GLY A 376 -33.28 2.20 17.12
N LEU A 377 -33.09 1.11 17.88
CA LEU A 377 -34.12 0.56 18.76
C LEU A 377 -33.81 0.68 20.25
N TYR A 378 -32.53 0.82 20.63
CA TYR A 378 -32.14 0.88 22.03
C TYR A 378 -32.54 2.23 22.65
N PRO A 379 -33.34 2.27 23.73
CA PRO A 379 -33.84 3.52 24.30
C PRO A 379 -32.84 4.20 25.25
N GLY A 380 -31.71 3.56 25.59
CA GLY A 380 -30.76 4.08 26.58
C GLY A 380 -29.75 5.09 26.05
N TYR A 381 -29.91 5.58 24.82
CA TYR A 381 -29.08 6.68 24.30
C TYR A 381 -29.48 8.03 24.91
N PRO A 382 -28.58 9.02 24.93
CA PRO A 382 -28.92 10.38 25.32
C PRO A 382 -30.02 10.97 24.44
N ASP A 383 -30.79 11.90 25.01
CA ASP A 383 -31.80 12.66 24.26
C ASP A 383 -31.21 13.30 23.01
N THR A 384 -31.96 13.20 21.91
CA THR A 384 -31.52 13.69 20.60
C THR A 384 -31.45 15.21 20.60
N ASP A 385 -30.31 15.73 20.17
CA ASP A 385 -30.10 17.16 19.99
C ASP A 385 -30.49 17.59 18.56
N TRP A 386 -31.58 18.35 18.47
CA TRP A 386 -32.14 18.87 17.21
C TRP A 386 -31.69 20.30 16.88
N THR A 387 -30.75 20.87 17.63
CA THR A 387 -30.29 22.23 17.35
C THR A 387 -29.60 22.30 15.97
N PRO A 388 -29.94 23.27 15.11
CA PRO A 388 -29.22 23.46 13.84
C PRO A 388 -27.74 23.78 14.09
N LEU A 389 -26.86 23.27 13.22
CA LEU A 389 -25.41 23.50 13.25
C LEU A 389 -25.02 24.88 12.70
#